data_AF-A0A8J5C724-F1
#
_entry.id   AF-A0A8J5C724-F1
#
_cell.length_a   1.000
_cell.length_b   1.000
_cell.length_c   1.000
_cell.angle_alpha   90.00
_cell.angle_beta   90.00
_cell.angle_gamma   90.00
#
_symmetry.space_group_name_H-M   'P 1'
#
loop_
_entity.id
_entity.type
_entity.pdbx_description
1 polymer ?
#
loop_
_entity_poly.entity_id
_entity_poly.type
_entity_poly.pdbx_seq_one_letter_code
_entity_poly.pdbx_strand_id
1 'polypeptide(L)'
;MTTINPIVFWKLRAYDFLSLSIHIHPNSPPSFTTRRGRPVSLIETVGRVVSVQRTDETLTIRVYDGSSSIPCILFLQPHAEHGDYVVVSPDIARR
;
A
#
# COMPACT_ATOMS: atom_id res chain seq x y z
N MET A 1 -20.96 16.35 -15.39
CA MET A 1 -19.54 16.70 -15.18
C MET A 1 -18.97 15.78 -14.12
N THR A 2 -18.37 14.67 -14.52
CA THR A 2 -17.68 13.75 -13.61
C THR A 2 -16.33 14.37 -13.27
N THR A 3 -16.19 14.88 -12.04
CA THR A 3 -14.89 15.29 -11.49
C THR A 3 -14.04 14.03 -11.34
N ILE A 4 -13.10 13.84 -12.26
CA ILE A 4 -12.00 12.88 -12.05
C ILE A 4 -11.14 13.50 -10.95
N ASN A 5 -11.38 13.10 -9.69
CA ASN A 5 -10.46 13.43 -8.61
C ASN A 5 -9.11 12.80 -8.97
N PRO A 6 -8.03 13.58 -9.08
CA PRO A 6 -6.72 13.00 -9.35
C PRO A 6 -6.40 12.00 -8.25
N ILE A 7 -5.97 10.81 -8.64
CA ILE A 7 -5.48 9.80 -7.71
C ILE A 7 -4.21 10.38 -7.05
N VAL A 8 -4.30 10.71 -5.76
CA VAL A 8 -3.16 11.25 -4.99
C VAL A 8 -2.51 10.12 -4.21
N PHE A 9 -1.27 9.81 -4.55
CA PHE A 9 -0.42 8.90 -3.78
C PHE A 9 0.33 9.67 -2.69
N TRP A 10 0.15 9.24 -1.44
CA TRP A 10 0.95 9.74 -0.33
C TRP A 10 2.25 8.95 -0.22
N LYS A 11 3.39 9.61 -0.40
CA LYS A 11 4.70 9.02 -0.08
C LYS A 11 4.84 8.95 1.44
N LEU A 12 4.74 7.75 2.00
CA LEU A 12 4.79 7.52 3.45
C LEU A 12 5.88 6.52 3.80
N ARG A 13 6.55 6.78 4.92
CA ARG A 13 7.36 5.78 5.59
C ARG A 13 6.49 4.73 6.26
N ALA A 14 7.04 3.54 6.48
CA ALA A 14 6.37 2.44 7.17
C ALA A 14 5.86 2.86 8.56
N TYR A 15 6.65 3.63 9.32
CA TYR A 15 6.23 4.17 10.62
C TYR A 15 5.01 5.11 10.51
N ASP A 16 4.97 5.97 9.48
CA ASP A 16 3.87 6.92 9.28
C ASP A 16 2.60 6.20 8.84
N PHE A 17 2.72 5.18 7.99
CA PHE A 17 1.62 4.29 7.60
C PHE A 17 1.01 3.60 8.82
N LEU A 18 1.84 3.01 9.68
CA LEU A 18 1.40 2.36 10.92
C LEU A 18 0.84 3.33 11.95
N SER A 19 1.07 4.64 11.77
CA SER A 19 0.57 5.71 12.62
C SER A 19 -0.72 6.38 12.09
N LEU A 20 -1.31 5.89 10.99
CA LEU A 20 -2.55 6.44 10.45
C LEU A 20 -3.71 6.20 11.43
N SER A 21 -4.56 7.20 11.57
CA SER A 21 -5.82 7.07 12.31
C SER A 21 -6.85 6.38 11.42
N ILE A 22 -7.45 5.31 11.93
CA ILE A 22 -8.48 4.52 11.26
C ILE A 22 -9.84 4.95 11.80
N HIS A 23 -10.73 5.38 10.91
CA HIS A 23 -12.12 5.71 11.25
C HIS A 23 -13.02 4.61 10.72
N ILE A 24 -13.70 3.90 11.62
CA ILE A 24 -14.61 2.81 11.32
C ILE A 24 -16.03 3.37 11.39
N HIS A 25 -16.80 3.16 10.32
CA HIS A 25 -18.19 3.59 10.24
C HIS A 25 -19.10 2.36 10.00
N PRO A 26 -20.30 2.31 10.56
CA PRO A 26 -21.17 1.12 10.46
C PRO A 26 -21.59 0.76 9.03
N ASN A 27 -21.74 1.75 8.16
CA ASN A 27 -22.30 1.58 6.80
C ASN A 27 -21.36 2.08 5.70
N SER A 28 -20.06 2.24 5.98
CA SER A 28 -19.09 2.63 4.95
C SER A 28 -17.74 1.95 5.16
N PRO A 29 -16.90 1.87 4.12
CA PRO A 29 -15.53 1.41 4.26
C PRO A 29 -14.77 2.21 5.33
N PRO A 30 -13.76 1.60 5.98
CA PRO A 30 -12.85 2.33 6.85
C PRO A 30 -12.19 3.47 6.08
N SER A 31 -12.01 4.62 6.74
CA SER A 31 -11.24 5.73 6.19
C SER A 31 -9.97 5.96 7.01
N PHE A 32 -8.92 6.40 6.35
CA PHE A 32 -7.62 6.61 6.96
C PHE A 32 -7.23 8.08 6.88
N THR A 33 -6.64 8.57 7.96
CA THR A 33 -6.14 9.95 8.00
C THR A 33 -4.74 10.03 8.60
N THR A 34 -3.95 10.96 8.11
CA THR A 34 -2.68 11.33 8.75
C THR A 34 -2.93 11.94 10.13
N ARG A 35 -1.90 12.03 10.98
CA ARG A 35 -1.97 12.75 12.28
C ARG A 35 -2.45 14.20 12.16
N ARG A 36 -2.39 14.80 10.96
CA ARG A 36 -2.88 16.16 10.68
C ARG A 36 -4.29 16.18 10.09
N GLY A 37 -5.03 15.07 10.15
CA GLY A 37 -6.40 14.94 9.65
C GLY A 37 -6.55 14.88 8.12
N ARG A 38 -5.44 14.74 7.38
CA ARG A 38 -5.52 14.63 5.91
C ARG A 38 -5.95 13.23 5.48
N PRO A 39 -6.94 13.08 4.57
CA PRO A 39 -7.41 11.78 4.11
C PRO A 39 -6.33 11.07 3.28
N VAL A 40 -6.20 9.77 3.50
CA VAL A 40 -5.27 8.88 2.80
C VAL A 40 -6.07 7.72 2.21
N SER A 41 -6.07 7.62 0.88
CA SER A 41 -6.67 6.49 0.15
C SER A 41 -5.60 5.59 -0.46
N LEU A 42 -4.51 6.18 -0.95
CA LEU A 42 -3.41 5.49 -1.62
C LEU A 42 -2.07 6.00 -1.11
N ILE A 43 -1.12 5.07 -1.01
CA ILE A 43 0.23 5.33 -0.52
C ILE A 43 1.26 4.76 -1.48
N GLU A 44 2.43 5.38 -1.48
CA GLU A 44 3.64 4.86 -2.12
C GLU A 44 4.71 4.71 -1.03
N THR A 45 5.41 3.59 -1.03
CA THR A 45 6.49 3.30 -0.09
C THR A 45 7.63 2.61 -0.81
N VAL A 46 8.86 2.85 -0.36
CA VAL A 46 10.07 2.25 -0.93
C VAL A 46 10.92 1.74 0.22
N GLY A 47 11.37 0.49 0.11
CA GLY A 47 12.22 -0.12 1.11
C GLY A 47 12.77 -1.46 0.65
N ARG A 48 13.57 -2.08 1.52
CA ARG A 48 14.16 -3.40 1.28
C ARG A 48 13.13 -4.49 1.56
N VAL A 49 12.99 -5.43 0.64
CA VAL A 49 12.21 -6.65 0.88
C VAL A 49 12.92 -7.50 1.93
N VAL A 50 12.23 -7.80 3.04
CA VAL A 50 12.78 -8.58 4.17
C VAL A 50 12.14 -9.95 4.33
N SER A 51 10.94 -10.16 3.79
CA SER A 51 10.34 -11.48 3.67
C SER A 51 9.36 -11.53 2.51
N VAL A 52 9.20 -12.72 1.94
CA VAL A 52 8.22 -13.00 0.89
C VAL A 52 7.50 -14.29 1.26
N GLN A 53 6.17 -14.26 1.31
CA GLN A 53 5.32 -15.42 1.54
C GLN A 53 4.30 -15.50 0.41
N ARG A 54 4.20 -16.67 -0.22
CA ARG A 54 3.27 -16.92 -1.32
C ARG A 54 2.22 -17.94 -0.89
N THR A 55 0.97 -17.67 -1.24
CA THR A 55 -0.13 -18.63 -1.28
C THR A 55 -0.59 -18.80 -2.73
N ASP A 56 -1.59 -19.65 -2.96
CA ASP A 56 -2.17 -19.81 -4.29
C ASP A 56 -2.84 -18.51 -4.78
N GLU A 57 -3.40 -17.73 -3.87
CA GLU A 57 -4.17 -16.52 -4.17
C GLU A 57 -3.40 -15.21 -3.95
N THR A 58 -2.31 -15.22 -3.19
CA THR A 58 -1.62 -13.98 -2.77
C THR A 58 -0.10 -14.10 -2.69
N LEU A 59 0.58 -12.97 -2.86
CA LEU A 59 1.99 -12.79 -2.54
C LEU A 59 2.10 -11.67 -1.49
N THR A 60 2.44 -12.04 -0.26
CA THR A 60 2.70 -11.11 0.83
C THR A 60 4.20 -10.80 0.89
N ILE A 61 4.55 -9.53 0.67
CA ILE A 61 5.92 -9.01 0.71
C ILE A 61 6.04 -8.11 1.93
N ARG A 62 6.97 -8.38 2.84
CA ARG A 62 7.31 -7.40 3.89
C ARG A 62 8.41 -6.48 3.39
N VAL A 63 8.16 -5.17 3.47
CA VAL A 63 9.08 -4.11 3.07
C VAL A 63 9.56 -3.37 4.31
N TYR A 64 10.87 -3.21 4.48
CA TYR A 64 11.50 -2.43 5.55
C TYR A 64 12.19 -1.19 4.97
N ASP A 65 11.80 -0.01 5.42
CA ASP A 65 12.28 1.27 4.86
C ASP A 65 13.29 2.00 5.78
N GLY A 66 13.79 1.34 6.82
CA GLY A 66 14.64 1.94 7.85
C GLY A 66 13.88 2.43 9.09
N SER A 67 12.55 2.63 9.01
CA SER A 67 11.72 3.06 10.14
C SER A 67 10.92 1.92 10.75
N SER A 68 10.33 1.07 9.93
CA SER A 68 9.58 -0.12 10.34
C SER A 68 9.41 -1.06 9.14
N SER A 69 8.75 -2.19 9.36
CA SER A 69 8.38 -3.13 8.30
C SER A 69 6.87 -3.23 8.15
N ILE A 70 6.38 -3.11 6.91
CA ILE A 70 4.94 -3.21 6.58
C ILE A 70 4.70 -4.31 5.55
N PRO A 71 3.57 -5.04 5.64
CA PRO A 71 3.19 -6.02 4.63
C PRO A 71 2.53 -5.34 3.42
N CYS A 72 2.97 -5.71 2.23
CA CYS A 72 2.35 -5.39 0.95
C CYS A 72 1.78 -6.69 0.37
N ILE A 73 0.47 -6.75 0.20
CA ILE A 73 -0.23 -7.96 -0.29
C ILE A 73 -0.59 -7.74 -1.76
N LEU A 74 -0.08 -8.61 -2.62
CA LEU A 74 -0.47 -8.68 -4.03
C LEU A 74 -1.43 -9.86 -4.21
N PHE A 75 -2.60 -9.61 -4.80
CA PHE A 75 -3.53 -10.67 -5.17
C PHE A 75 -3.15 -11.24 -6.54
N LEU A 76 -3.09 -12.56 -6.62
CA LEU A 76 -2.60 -13.33 -7.77
C LEU A 76 -3.77 -13.92 -8.57
N GLN A 77 -4.77 -13.12 -8.91
CA GLN A 77 -5.82 -13.59 -9.82
C GLN A 77 -5.35 -13.46 -11.29
N PRO A 78 -5.52 -14.49 -12.11
CA PRO A 78 -5.58 -14.32 -13.56
C PRO A 78 -7.03 -14.01 -13.92
N HIS A 79 -7.38 -12.75 -14.16
CA HIS A 79 -8.32 -12.38 -15.24
C HIS A 79 -8.42 -10.87 -15.41
N ALA A 80 -8.32 -10.48 -16.68
CA ALA A 80 -8.46 -9.14 -17.21
C ALA A 80 -9.75 -8.45 -16.76
N GLU A 81 -9.63 -7.19 -16.34
CA GLU A 81 -10.27 -6.02 -16.94
C GLU A 81 -10.00 -4.81 -16.03
N HIS A 82 -9.42 -3.76 -16.60
CA HIS A 82 -9.31 -2.41 -16.03
C HIS A 82 -8.43 -2.20 -14.79
N GLY A 83 -7.14 -1.93 -15.07
CA GLY A 83 -6.50 -0.71 -14.56
C GLY A 83 -5.89 -0.73 -13.16
N ASP A 84 -5.04 -1.70 -12.83
CA ASP A 84 -4.28 -1.67 -11.59
C ASP A 84 -2.80 -1.33 -11.85
N TYR A 85 -2.37 -0.15 -11.41
CA TYR A 85 -0.96 0.25 -11.50
C TYR A 85 -0.13 -0.52 -10.46
N VAL A 86 0.91 -1.19 -10.94
CA VAL A 86 1.94 -1.83 -10.14
C VAL A 86 3.20 -0.97 -10.19
N VAL A 87 3.75 -0.57 -9.03
CA VAL A 87 5.16 -0.17 -8.94
C VAL A 87 5.81 -0.91 -7.79
N VAL A 88 6.41 -2.06 -8.10
CA VAL A 88 7.41 -2.73 -7.27
C VAL A 88 8.67 -2.77 -8.12
N SER A 89 9.66 -1.94 -7.81
CA SER A 89 11.01 -2.11 -8.35
C SER A 89 11.92 -2.52 -7.20
N PRO A 90 12.08 -3.83 -6.95
CA PRO A 90 13.19 -4.29 -6.15
C PRO A 90 14.39 -4.31 -7.07
N ASP A 91 15.33 -3.39 -6.86
CA ASP A 91 16.68 -3.59 -7.35
C ASP A 91 17.16 -4.89 -6.68
N ILE A 92 17.11 -5.98 -7.45
CA ILE A 92 17.66 -7.28 -7.05
C ILE A 92 19.16 -7.06 -7.07
N ALA A 93 19.68 -6.51 -5.98
CA ALA A 93 21.09 -6.54 -5.67
C ALA A 93 21.45 -8.03 -5.44
N ARG A 94 21.78 -8.71 -6.53
CA ARG A 94 22.63 -9.90 -6.48
C ARG A 94 23.93 -9.50 -5.79
N ARG A 95 24.20 -10.07 -4.61
CA ARG A 95 25.49 -10.60 -4.17
C ARG A 95 25.36 -11.27 -2.82
#